data_AF-M1ZUE6-F1
#
_entry.id   AF-M1ZUE6-F1
#
_cell.length_a   1.000
_cell.length_b   1.000
_cell.length_c   1.000
_cell.angle_alpha   90.00
_cell.angle_beta   90.00
_cell.angle_gamma   90.00
#
_symmetry.space_group_name_H-M   'P 1'
#
loop_
_entity.id
_entity.type
_entity.pdbx_description
1 polymer ?
#
loop_
_entity_poly.entity_id
_entity_poly.type
_entity_poly.pdbx_seq_one_letter_code
_entity_poly.pdbx_strand_id
1 'polypeptide(L)'
;SMEAKFLVVSSEILKEDIILAQNIINLGRKISNIRNVLDGKGTLEPIYLKECTGMNSSNSEADLDDCFEITEFHMQLPKSNAILKMNVLRCEVQELQLEIIDTYKSDDESLKNKVMDNVNLIINSLSQLICLAVGGKECQRKN
;
A
#
# COMPACT_ATOMS: atom_id res chain seq x y z
N SER A 1 -11.16 -7.61 9.28
CA SER A 1 -10.91 -6.20 8.92
C SER A 1 -9.61 -6.10 8.13
N MET A 2 -9.34 -4.96 7.50
CA MET A 2 -8.09 -4.74 6.74
C MET A 2 -6.83 -4.90 7.60
N GLU A 3 -6.82 -4.41 8.84
CA GLU A 3 -5.68 -4.55 9.77
C GLU A 3 -5.33 -6.01 10.02
N ALA A 4 -6.34 -6.88 10.14
CA ALA A 4 -6.12 -8.31 10.31
C ALA A 4 -5.47 -8.92 9.06
N LYS A 5 -5.86 -8.49 7.84
CA LYS A 5 -5.22 -8.93 6.60
C LYS A 5 -3.73 -8.53 6.57
N PHE A 6 -3.42 -7.28 6.92
CA PHE A 6 -2.04 -6.81 7.06
C PHE A 6 -1.26 -7.65 8.08
N LEU A 7 -1.82 -7.93 9.26
CA LEU A 7 -1.14 -8.69 10.29
C LEU A 7 -0.86 -10.15 9.88
N VAL A 8 -1.83 -10.80 9.22
CA VAL A 8 -1.67 -12.17 8.69
C VAL A 8 -0.55 -12.21 7.65
N VAL A 9 -0.60 -11.30 6.66
CA VAL A 9 0.43 -11.24 5.60
C VAL A 9 1.80 -10.92 6.19
N SER A 10 1.89 -9.98 7.13
CA SER A 10 3.12 -9.70 7.85
C SER A 10 3.66 -10.93 8.58
N SER A 11 2.80 -11.71 9.25
CA SER A 11 3.21 -12.93 9.95
C SER A 11 3.73 -14.02 9.00
N GLU A 12 3.20 -14.09 7.79
CA GLU A 12 3.67 -15.03 6.76
C GLU A 12 5.03 -14.60 6.22
N ILE A 13 5.17 -13.32 5.85
CA ILE A 13 6.41 -12.73 5.33
C ILE A 13 7.52 -12.69 6.38
N LEU A 14 7.19 -12.56 7.67
CA LEU A 14 8.16 -12.52 8.76
C LEU A 14 9.09 -13.75 8.78
N LYS A 15 8.62 -14.88 8.28
CA LYS A 15 9.40 -16.13 8.19
C LYS A 15 10.51 -16.05 7.14
N GLU A 16 10.41 -15.11 6.20
CA GLU A 16 11.29 -14.95 5.05
C GLU A 16 12.12 -13.68 5.13
N ASP A 17 11.50 -12.55 5.50
CA ASP A 17 12.11 -11.22 5.48
C ASP A 17 11.52 -10.34 6.58
N ILE A 18 12.27 -10.19 7.68
CA ILE A 18 11.86 -9.42 8.86
C ILE A 18 11.66 -7.94 8.53
N ILE A 19 12.52 -7.37 7.69
CA ILE A 19 12.46 -5.94 7.33
C ILE A 19 11.22 -5.69 6.49
N LEU A 20 10.95 -6.55 5.51
CA LEU A 20 9.75 -6.45 4.69
C LEU A 20 8.47 -6.61 5.52
N ALA A 21 8.44 -7.59 6.44
CA ALA A 21 7.31 -7.78 7.34
C ALA A 21 7.05 -6.51 8.20
N GLN A 22 8.11 -5.90 8.73
CA GLN A 22 8.01 -4.67 9.52
C GLN A 22 7.47 -3.49 8.71
N ASN A 23 7.87 -3.36 7.43
CA ASN A 23 7.31 -2.34 6.53
C ASN A 23 5.80 -2.53 6.35
N ILE A 24 5.36 -3.77 6.14
CA ILE A 24 3.92 -4.08 5.99
C ILE A 24 3.16 -3.81 7.29
N ILE A 25 3.71 -4.15 8.46
CA ILE A 25 3.10 -3.83 9.76
C ILE A 25 2.90 -2.31 9.90
N ASN A 26 3.91 -1.52 9.51
CA ASN A 26 3.84 -0.07 9.58
C ASN A 26 2.74 0.48 8.66
N LEU A 27 2.59 -0.04 7.45
CA LEU A 27 1.48 0.32 6.55
C LEU A 27 0.12 -0.08 7.14
N GLY A 28 0.01 -1.25 7.75
CA GLY A 28 -1.22 -1.69 8.42
C GLY A 28 -1.65 -0.77 9.57
N ARG A 29 -0.70 -0.16 10.30
CA ARG A 29 -0.99 0.86 11.31
C ARG A 29 -1.58 2.13 10.70
N LYS A 30 -1.17 2.50 9.48
CA LYS A 30 -1.72 3.66 8.76
C LYS A 30 -3.17 3.46 8.34
N ILE A 31 -3.56 2.23 7.97
CA ILE A 31 -4.97 1.89 7.78
C ILE A 31 -5.79 2.10 9.05
N SER A 32 -5.27 1.67 10.21
CA SER A 32 -5.95 1.90 11.49
C SER A 32 -6.05 3.40 11.83
N ASN A 33 -4.99 4.17 11.55
CA ASN A 33 -5.00 5.63 11.71
C ASN A 33 -6.06 6.29 10.83
N ILE A 34 -6.19 5.91 9.55
CA ILE A 34 -7.24 6.39 8.64
C ILE A 34 -8.62 6.12 9.23
N ARG A 35 -8.89 4.89 9.72
CA ARG A 35 -10.18 4.57 10.36
C ARG A 35 -10.46 5.45 11.57
N ASN A 36 -9.47 5.67 12.43
CA ASN A 36 -9.63 6.53 13.59
C ASN A 36 -9.99 7.97 13.17
N VAL A 37 -9.35 8.51 12.13
CA VAL A 37 -9.66 9.85 11.62
C VAL A 37 -11.08 9.92 11.05
N LEU A 38 -11.51 8.92 10.29
CA LEU A 38 -12.88 8.83 9.78
C LEU A 38 -13.93 8.75 10.90
N ASP A 39 -13.57 8.16 12.04
CA ASP A 39 -14.35 8.15 13.29
C ASP A 39 -14.30 9.48 14.06
N GLY A 40 -13.62 10.52 13.55
CA GLY A 40 -13.41 11.79 14.25
C GLY A 40 -12.39 11.73 15.39
N LYS A 41 -11.54 10.69 15.42
CA LYS A 41 -10.53 10.45 16.46
C LYS A 41 -9.12 10.70 15.90
N GLY A 42 -8.56 11.87 16.23
CA GLY A 42 -7.17 12.20 15.92
C GLY A 42 -6.95 12.76 14.53
N THR A 43 -5.71 12.67 14.04
CA THR A 43 -5.27 13.26 12.76
C THR A 43 -4.52 12.23 11.92
N LEU A 44 -4.50 12.45 10.60
CA LEU A 44 -3.75 11.60 9.68
C LEU A 44 -2.25 11.68 10.00
N GLU A 45 -1.64 10.52 10.16
CA GLU A 45 -0.20 10.42 10.34
C GLU A 45 0.53 10.40 9.01
N PRO A 46 1.73 11.01 8.90
CA PRO A 46 2.49 10.97 7.67
C PRO A 46 2.91 9.54 7.30
N ILE A 47 2.96 9.28 5.99
CA ILE A 47 3.49 8.07 5.39
C ILE A 47 4.71 8.46 4.56
N TYR A 48 5.87 7.94 4.95
CA TYR A 48 7.13 8.23 4.25
C TYR A 48 7.42 7.12 3.25
N LEU A 49 7.36 7.48 1.97
CA LEU A 49 7.76 6.62 0.87
C LEU A 49 9.21 6.94 0.48
N LYS A 50 10.01 5.90 0.23
CA LYS A 50 11.36 6.09 -0.31
C LYS A 50 11.24 6.44 -1.79
N GLU A 51 11.89 7.49 -2.27
CA GLU A 51 11.79 7.81 -3.70
C GLU A 51 12.40 6.73 -4.60
N CYS A 52 11.83 6.58 -5.80
CA CYS A 52 12.33 5.72 -6.87
C CYS A 52 12.07 6.39 -8.23
N THR A 53 12.56 5.78 -9.30
CA THR A 53 12.44 6.33 -10.67
C THR A 53 10.99 6.61 -11.11
N GLY A 54 10.01 5.89 -10.55
CA GLY A 54 8.60 6.07 -10.88
C GLY A 54 7.76 6.83 -9.83
N MET A 55 8.31 7.10 -8.64
CA MET A 55 7.56 7.73 -7.54
C MET A 55 8.46 8.62 -6.71
N ASN A 56 8.03 9.86 -6.47
CA ASN A 56 8.71 10.85 -5.67
C ASN A 56 7.71 11.71 -4.89
N SER A 57 8.22 12.63 -4.10
CA SER A 57 7.39 13.54 -3.28
C SER A 57 6.38 14.39 -4.05
N SER A 58 6.52 14.56 -5.37
CA SER A 58 5.55 15.33 -6.18
C SER A 58 4.36 14.50 -6.68
N ASN A 59 4.46 13.17 -6.70
CA ASN A 59 3.42 12.30 -7.27
C ASN A 59 3.00 11.11 -6.39
N SER A 60 3.63 10.91 -5.23
CA SER A 60 3.39 9.72 -4.38
C SER A 60 1.98 9.62 -3.79
N GLU A 61 1.26 10.73 -3.76
CA GLU A 61 -0.13 10.83 -3.29
C GLU A 61 -1.16 10.59 -4.40
N ALA A 62 -0.72 10.60 -5.66
CA ALA A 62 -1.60 10.34 -6.79
C ALA A 62 -1.97 8.86 -6.88
N ASP A 63 -3.12 8.59 -7.50
CA ASP A 63 -3.41 7.26 -8.01
C ASP A 63 -2.51 7.04 -9.23
N LEU A 64 -1.54 6.15 -9.06
CA LEU A 64 -0.53 5.90 -10.06
C LEU A 64 -0.77 4.58 -10.79
N ASP A 65 -1.84 3.81 -10.60
CA ASP A 65 -1.90 2.42 -11.07
C ASP A 65 -0.75 1.54 -10.52
N ASP A 66 -0.70 0.28 -10.95
CA ASP A 66 0.37 -0.64 -10.61
C ASP A 66 1.67 -0.33 -11.38
N CYS A 67 2.83 -0.51 -10.72
CA CYS A 67 4.11 -0.41 -11.42
C CYS A 67 4.24 -1.44 -12.56
N PHE A 68 3.64 -2.62 -12.39
CA PHE A 68 3.57 -3.69 -13.38
C PHE A 68 2.51 -4.71 -12.94
N GLU A 69 2.01 -5.48 -13.91
CA GLU A 69 1.06 -6.56 -13.64
C GLU A 69 1.74 -7.76 -12.96
N ILE A 70 1.10 -8.29 -11.91
CA ILE A 70 1.55 -9.51 -11.23
C ILE A 70 0.89 -10.73 -11.89
N THR A 71 1.68 -11.41 -12.71
CA THR A 71 1.31 -12.63 -13.45
C THR A 71 1.88 -13.90 -12.82
N GLU A 72 1.55 -15.06 -13.38
CA GLU A 72 2.04 -16.39 -12.97
C GLU A 72 3.56 -16.52 -12.99
N PHE A 73 4.27 -15.73 -13.79
CA PHE A 73 5.75 -15.76 -13.81
C PHE A 73 6.35 -15.40 -12.45
N HIS A 74 5.70 -14.52 -11.69
CA HIS A 74 6.17 -14.10 -10.37
C HIS A 74 6.11 -15.21 -9.32
N MET A 75 5.31 -16.25 -9.55
CA MET A 75 5.24 -17.41 -8.65
C MET A 75 6.55 -18.21 -8.61
N GLN A 76 7.38 -18.07 -9.65
CA GLN A 76 8.64 -18.80 -9.82
C GLN A 76 9.84 -18.06 -9.21
N LEU A 77 9.65 -16.83 -8.74
CA LEU A 77 10.72 -16.00 -8.17
C LEU A 77 11.07 -16.43 -6.74
N PRO A 78 12.32 -16.19 -6.27
CA PRO A 78 12.74 -16.56 -4.92
C PRO A 78 11.90 -15.98 -3.79
N LYS A 79 11.33 -14.77 -3.99
CA LYS A 79 10.44 -14.09 -3.03
C LYS A 79 8.96 -14.16 -3.43
N SER A 80 8.56 -15.21 -4.17
CA SER A 80 7.21 -15.32 -4.74
C SER A 80 6.11 -15.21 -3.69
N ASN A 81 6.26 -15.86 -2.53
CA ASN A 81 5.28 -15.77 -1.46
C ASN A 81 5.08 -14.32 -1.00
N ALA A 82 6.16 -13.60 -0.69
CA ALA A 82 6.08 -12.19 -0.32
C ALA A 82 5.48 -11.31 -1.43
N ILE A 83 5.88 -11.51 -2.69
CA ILE A 83 5.34 -10.77 -3.84
C ILE A 83 3.82 -10.95 -3.94
N LEU A 84 3.35 -12.20 -3.94
CA LEU A 84 1.94 -12.52 -4.10
C LEU A 84 1.11 -12.02 -2.91
N LYS A 85 1.61 -12.16 -1.69
CA LYS A 85 0.90 -11.69 -0.48
C LYS A 85 0.83 -10.17 -0.41
N MET A 86 1.88 -9.45 -0.80
CA MET A 86 1.82 -7.99 -0.94
C MET A 86 0.89 -7.55 -2.06
N ASN A 87 0.84 -8.28 -3.18
CA ASN A 87 -0.11 -8.00 -4.26
C ASN A 87 -1.56 -8.16 -3.78
N VAL A 88 -1.86 -9.22 -3.02
CA VAL A 88 -3.18 -9.38 -2.39
C VAL A 88 -3.51 -8.18 -1.51
N LEU A 89 -2.61 -7.73 -0.64
CA LEU A 89 -2.85 -6.51 0.16
C LEU A 89 -3.07 -5.28 -0.70
N ARG A 90 -2.33 -5.13 -1.80
CA ARG A 90 -2.47 -3.98 -2.70
C ARG A 90 -3.86 -3.94 -3.32
N CYS A 91 -4.34 -5.07 -3.86
CA CYS A 91 -5.69 -5.20 -4.41
C CYS A 91 -6.77 -4.92 -3.36
N GLU A 92 -6.60 -5.46 -2.15
CA GLU A 92 -7.52 -5.23 -1.03
C GLU A 92 -7.60 -3.76 -0.62
N VAL A 93 -6.48 -3.03 -0.66
CA VAL A 93 -6.48 -1.59 -0.39
C VAL A 93 -7.07 -0.79 -1.56
N GLN A 94 -6.88 -1.22 -2.82
CA GLN A 94 -7.56 -0.65 -3.99
C GLN A 94 -9.09 -0.84 -3.90
N GLU A 95 -9.56 -2.00 -3.46
CA GLU A 95 -11.00 -2.23 -3.22
C GLU A 95 -11.53 -1.30 -2.11
N LEU A 96 -10.77 -1.12 -1.02
CA LEU A 96 -11.13 -0.16 0.03
C LEU A 96 -11.15 1.29 -0.48
N GLN A 97 -10.22 1.66 -1.36
CA GLN A 97 -10.18 2.98 -1.99
C GLN A 97 -11.48 3.25 -2.77
N LEU A 98 -11.94 2.29 -3.57
CA LEU A 98 -13.21 2.38 -4.30
C LEU A 98 -14.40 2.47 -3.34
N GLU A 99 -14.42 1.67 -2.26
CA GLU A 99 -15.45 1.75 -1.23
C GLU A 99 -15.52 3.15 -0.59
N ILE A 100 -14.38 3.78 -0.29
CA ILE A 100 -14.33 5.13 0.26
C ILE A 100 -14.86 6.15 -0.77
N ILE A 101 -14.50 6.03 -2.04
CA ILE A 101 -14.99 6.92 -3.10
C ILE A 101 -16.53 6.89 -3.16
N ASP A 102 -17.11 5.68 -3.16
CA ASP A 102 -18.54 5.44 -3.37
C ASP A 102 -19.39 5.72 -2.13
N THR A 103 -18.90 5.35 -0.94
CA THR A 103 -19.71 5.36 0.30
C THR A 103 -19.45 6.58 1.17
N TYR A 104 -18.24 7.16 1.14
CA TYR A 104 -17.89 8.29 1.99
C TYR A 104 -18.39 9.61 1.36
N LYS A 105 -19.60 9.98 1.76
CA LYS A 105 -20.22 11.29 1.50
C LYS A 105 -19.95 12.20 2.69
N SER A 106 -18.85 12.93 2.63
CA SER A 106 -18.46 13.94 3.61
C SER A 106 -18.71 15.32 3.00
N ASP A 107 -19.27 16.23 3.80
CA ASP A 107 -19.35 17.67 3.45
C ASP A 107 -17.95 18.31 3.46
N ASP A 108 -16.99 17.68 4.14
CA ASP A 108 -15.57 18.05 4.12
C ASP A 108 -14.84 17.28 3.02
N GLU A 109 -14.83 17.87 1.83
CA GLU A 109 -14.08 17.39 0.66
C GLU A 109 -12.56 17.41 0.91
N SER A 110 -12.08 18.32 1.77
CA SER A 110 -10.66 18.38 2.13
C SER A 110 -10.22 17.14 2.90
N LEU A 111 -11.01 16.69 3.88
CA LEU A 111 -10.73 15.49 4.63
C LEU A 111 -10.80 14.24 3.74
N LYS A 112 -11.81 14.16 2.86
CA LYS A 112 -11.94 13.06 1.90
C LYS A 112 -10.68 12.95 1.04
N ASN A 113 -10.22 14.06 0.44
CA ASN A 113 -9.03 14.07 -0.40
C ASN A 113 -7.77 13.63 0.37
N LYS A 114 -7.55 14.14 1.58
CA LYS A 114 -6.39 13.72 2.41
C LYS A 114 -6.41 12.23 2.77
N VAL A 115 -7.60 11.67 3.03
CA VAL A 115 -7.76 10.24 3.28
C VAL A 115 -7.41 9.45 2.01
N MET A 116 -7.89 9.90 0.85
CA MET A 116 -7.56 9.29 -0.44
C MET A 116 -6.06 9.35 -0.74
N ASP A 117 -5.42 10.49 -0.51
CA ASP A 117 -3.97 10.65 -0.67
C ASP A 117 -3.20 9.66 0.22
N ASN A 118 -3.66 9.44 1.45
CA ASN A 118 -3.07 8.46 2.37
C ASN A 118 -3.28 7.01 1.90
N VAL A 119 -4.46 6.68 1.36
CA VAL A 119 -4.73 5.35 0.79
C VAL A 119 -3.84 5.12 -0.43
N ASN A 120 -3.70 6.11 -1.31
CA ASN A 120 -2.79 6.07 -2.46
C ASN A 120 -1.35 5.86 -2.04
N LEU A 121 -0.87 6.56 -0.99
CA LEU A 121 0.46 6.36 -0.44
C LEU A 121 0.69 4.92 0.05
N ILE A 122 -0.33 4.26 0.61
CA ILE A 122 -0.24 2.86 1.03
C ILE A 122 -0.14 1.93 -0.18
N ILE A 123 -0.98 2.13 -1.20
CA ILE A 123 -0.96 1.38 -2.46
C ILE A 123 0.41 1.53 -3.14
N ASN A 124 0.89 2.76 -3.26
CA ASN A 124 2.16 3.11 -3.87
C ASN A 124 3.35 2.53 -3.08
N SER A 125 3.27 2.53 -1.75
CA SER A 125 4.27 1.87 -0.89
C SER A 125 4.28 0.35 -1.11
N LEU A 126 3.12 -0.31 -1.22
CA LEU A 126 3.05 -1.73 -1.53
C LEU A 126 3.64 -2.04 -2.91
N SER A 127 3.30 -1.24 -3.92
CA SER A 127 3.87 -1.35 -5.27
C SER A 127 5.40 -1.23 -5.27
N GLN A 128 5.97 -0.32 -4.47
CA GLN A 128 7.42 -0.21 -4.32
C GLN A 128 8.03 -1.45 -3.65
N LEU A 129 7.43 -1.95 -2.57
CA LEU A 129 7.91 -3.16 -1.89
C LEU A 129 7.87 -4.38 -2.82
N ILE A 130 6.85 -4.47 -3.68
CA ILE A 130 6.73 -5.49 -4.71
C ILE A 130 7.85 -5.36 -5.76
N CYS A 131 8.13 -4.16 -6.27
CA CYS A 131 9.27 -3.93 -7.19
C CYS A 131 10.59 -4.43 -6.59
N LEU A 132 10.84 -4.11 -5.33
CA LEU A 132 12.06 -4.52 -4.62
C LEU A 132 12.12 -6.05 -4.42
N ALA A 133 10.98 -6.68 -4.10
CA ALA A 133 10.92 -8.13 -3.89
C ALA A 133 11.10 -8.93 -5.19
N VAL A 134 10.65 -8.41 -6.34
CA VAL A 134 10.93 -9.00 -7.66
C VAL A 134 12.42 -8.95 -8.02
N GLY A 135 13.20 -8.07 -7.38
CA GLY A 135 14.62 -7.90 -7.64
C GLY A 135 14.94 -6.80 -8.65
N GLY A 136 13.97 -5.94 -8.97
CA GLY A 136 14.23 -4.73 -9.73
C GLY A 136 15.15 -3.79 -8.95
N LYS A 137 16.26 -3.36 -9.57
CA LYS A 137 17.11 -2.28 -9.02
C LYS A 137 16.45 -0.91 -9.15
N GLU A 138 15.50 -0.80 -10.07
CA GLU A 138 14.75 0.41 -10.40
C GLU A 138 13.25 0.08 -10.43
N CYS A 139 12.42 1.11 -10.26
CA CYS A 139 10.98 0.97 -10.38
C CYS A 139 10.64 0.48 -11.80
N GLN A 140 9.78 -0.53 -11.91
CA GLN A 140 9.41 -1.15 -13.20
C GLN A 140 8.20 -0.47 -13.87
N ARG A 141 7.72 0.62 -13.27
CA ARG A 141 6.67 1.48 -13.81
C ARG A 141 7.07 1.96 -15.21
N LYS A 142 6.20 1.71 -16.18
CA LYS A 142 6.35 2.26 -17.53
C LYS A 142 6.03 3.76 -17.48
N ASN A 143 6.93 4.56 -18.08
CA ASN A 143 6.68 5.98 -18.33
C ASN A 143 5.67 6.18 -19.46
#